data_AF-A0AAW5QRJ6-F1
#
_entry.id   AF-A0AAW5QRJ6-F1
#
_cell.length_a   1.000
_cell.length_b   1.000
_cell.length_c   1.000
_cell.angle_alpha   90.00
_cell.angle_beta   90.00
_cell.angle_gamma   90.00
#
_symmetry.space_group_name_H-M   'P 1'
#
loop_
_entity.id
_entity.type
_entity.pdbx_description
1 polymer ?
#
loop_
_entity_poly.entity_id
_entity_poly.type
_entity_poly.pdbx_seq_one_letter_code
_entity_poly.pdbx_strand_id
1 'polypeptide(L)'
;MDHLHLVERDTDYRTMEARALLFLLERCGRRPVEILHLRDDCLSFDSSGHPFLEWERLKAPRSAGKRLPIHRETHDLIRQWQQVKNECGIESQWLFPSSRYRHRDDPYGTGYLLSRLRELVTAVLEHAPYPGCVEGADGNLIDYDLRTIDAYALRHAYAQRYADAVDADGRSTTPPDVLQALMGHKSFTTTMMYYEVGAKRRKKALAAIPPRRIDSFGRVVDVNPERDGFTRVAVSLGHCEEPQNVALGGDGCMLAHACEACPFFRVDPLERDGMIAKRVDLKVHLERASVIGAPQHMLDHYRSRIDHCTNIINAIDDYLDALTAEESATIRAALDSMADIRRRATSARRIDLRYHLKAVDQP
;
A
#
# COMPACT_ATOMS: atom_id res chain seq x y z
N MET A 1 8.67 11.86 5.23
CA MET A 1 8.90 11.07 6.45
C MET A 1 10.35 10.66 6.62
N ASP A 2 11.08 10.31 5.56
CA ASP A 2 12.52 10.00 5.67
C ASP A 2 13.36 11.20 6.20
N HIS A 3 12.79 12.41 6.08
CA HIS A 3 13.30 13.66 6.62
C HIS A 3 12.78 14.03 8.02
N LEU A 4 12.20 13.09 8.78
CA LEU A 4 11.80 13.32 10.17
C LEU A 4 12.94 13.87 11.04
N HIS A 5 14.17 13.49 10.72
CA HIS A 5 15.38 13.95 11.38
C HIS A 5 15.65 15.47 11.23
N LEU A 6 14.99 16.14 10.29
CA LEU A 6 15.09 17.60 10.12
C LEU A 6 14.22 18.38 11.12
N VAL A 7 13.29 17.71 11.80
CA VAL A 7 12.44 18.38 12.81
C VAL A 7 13.28 18.59 14.05
N GLU A 8 13.54 19.85 14.39
CA GLU A 8 14.24 20.28 15.60
C GLU A 8 13.40 21.32 16.34
N ARG A 9 13.46 21.28 17.67
CA ARG A 9 12.73 22.16 18.57
C ARG A 9 13.65 22.68 19.67
N ASP A 10 13.10 23.60 20.46
CA ASP A 10 13.77 24.32 21.54
C ASP A 10 14.37 23.44 22.65
N THR A 11 13.93 22.18 22.75
CA THR A 11 14.48 21.22 23.71
C THR A 11 14.53 19.83 23.08
N ASP A 12 15.47 18.99 23.52
CA ASP A 12 15.59 17.60 23.07
C ASP A 12 14.30 16.82 23.29
N TYR A 13 13.67 16.98 24.47
CA TYR A 13 12.39 16.37 24.76
C TYR A 13 11.34 16.71 23.70
N ARG A 14 11.16 18.00 23.38
CA ARG A 14 10.16 18.43 22.39
C ARG A 14 10.52 17.97 20.98
N THR A 15 11.80 17.94 20.63
CA THR A 15 12.29 17.39 19.35
C THR A 15 11.91 15.92 19.21
N MET A 16 12.21 15.12 20.22
CA MET A 16 11.93 13.69 20.24
C MET A 16 10.43 13.41 20.28
N GLU A 17 9.67 14.20 21.05
CA GLU A 17 8.21 14.15 21.08
C GLU A 17 7.61 14.36 19.69
N ALA A 18 8.03 15.44 19.01
CA ALA A 18 7.53 15.78 17.68
C ALA A 18 7.80 14.67 16.67
N ARG A 19 9.02 14.12 16.67
CA ARG A 19 9.43 13.03 15.80
C ARG A 19 8.65 11.75 16.07
N ALA A 20 8.53 11.36 17.36
CA ALA A 20 7.76 10.18 17.75
C ALA A 20 6.28 10.31 17.38
N LEU A 21 5.68 11.47 17.64
CA LEU A 21 4.29 11.76 17.33
C LEU A 21 4.00 11.67 15.82
N LEU A 22 4.84 12.31 14.99
CA LEU A 22 4.71 12.27 13.53
C LEU A 22 4.96 10.86 12.96
N PHE A 23 5.92 10.13 13.54
CA PHE A 23 6.16 8.73 13.18
C PHE A 23 4.94 7.85 13.45
N LEU A 24 4.35 7.94 14.63
CA LEU A 24 3.16 7.15 14.98
C LEU A 24 1.94 7.51 14.15
N LEU A 25 1.75 8.80 13.86
CA LEU A 25 0.67 9.25 12.98
C LEU A 25 0.76 8.60 11.59
N GLU A 26 1.97 8.45 11.06
CA GLU A 26 2.17 7.85 9.75
C GLU A 26 2.15 6.32 9.76
N ARG A 27 2.62 5.67 10.84
CA ARG A 27 2.76 4.20 10.91
C ARG A 27 1.55 3.45 11.45
N CYS A 28 0.65 4.10 12.19
CA CYS A 28 -0.48 3.40 12.83
C CYS A 28 -1.82 3.60 12.10
N GLY A 29 -1.87 4.53 11.14
CA GLY A 29 -3.08 4.87 10.40
C GLY A 29 -4.28 5.20 11.29
N ARG A 30 -4.09 5.61 12.55
CA ARG A 30 -5.16 6.07 13.46
C ARG A 30 -5.53 7.52 13.16
N ARG A 31 -6.67 8.00 13.68
CA ARG A 31 -6.99 9.42 13.56
C ARG A 31 -5.97 10.25 14.36
N PRO A 32 -5.69 11.49 13.94
CA PRO A 32 -4.85 12.44 14.69
C PRO A 32 -5.14 12.49 16.19
N VAL A 33 -6.43 12.58 16.54
CA VAL A 33 -6.88 12.66 17.93
C VAL A 33 -6.67 11.34 18.69
N GLU A 34 -6.78 10.19 18.02
CA GLU A 34 -6.58 8.87 18.64
C GLU A 34 -5.10 8.63 18.97
N ILE A 35 -4.17 9.14 18.14
CA ILE A 35 -2.72 9.11 18.42
C ILE A 35 -2.36 9.97 19.63
N LEU A 36 -2.93 11.19 19.70
CA LEU A 36 -2.68 12.10 20.81
C LEU A 36 -3.16 11.56 22.16
N HIS A 37 -4.22 10.72 22.14
CA HIS A 37 -4.80 10.11 23.34
C HIS A 37 -4.32 8.67 23.55
N LEU A 38 -3.15 8.29 23.02
CA LEU A 38 -2.54 7.02 23.40
C LEU A 38 -2.14 7.07 24.88
N ARG A 39 -2.49 6.02 25.61
CA ARG A 39 -2.03 5.83 26.99
C ARG A 39 -0.55 5.49 27.02
N ASP A 40 0.09 5.76 28.14
CA ASP A 40 1.49 5.38 28.30
C ASP A 40 1.69 3.86 28.29
N ASP A 41 0.71 3.09 28.77
CA ASP A 41 0.70 1.63 28.73
C ASP A 41 0.10 1.02 27.44
N CYS A 42 0.13 1.77 26.32
CA CYS A 42 -0.51 1.38 25.06
C CYS A 42 0.09 0.17 24.32
N LEU A 43 1.02 -0.58 24.91
CA LEU A 43 1.68 -1.72 24.26
C LEU A 43 1.22 -3.03 24.88
N SER A 44 0.75 -3.96 24.04
CA SER A 44 0.42 -5.32 24.44
C SER A 44 1.07 -6.34 23.50
N PHE A 45 0.98 -7.62 23.84
CA PHE A 45 1.52 -8.73 23.04
C PHE A 45 0.49 -9.84 22.88
N ASP A 46 0.59 -10.62 21.79
CA ASP A 46 -0.08 -11.91 21.72
C ASP A 46 0.72 -13.03 22.41
N SER A 47 0.18 -14.24 22.38
CA SER A 47 0.83 -15.44 22.93
C SER A 47 2.16 -15.78 22.27
N SER A 48 2.41 -15.27 21.07
CA SER A 48 3.61 -15.51 20.27
C SER A 48 4.63 -14.38 20.43
N GLY A 49 4.35 -13.36 21.24
CA GLY A 49 5.22 -12.21 21.47
C GLY A 49 5.16 -11.14 20.37
N HIS A 50 4.17 -11.16 19.48
CA HIS A 50 4.00 -10.09 18.49
C HIS A 50 3.36 -8.86 19.12
N PRO A 51 3.89 -7.65 18.84
CA PRO A 51 3.43 -6.43 19.50
C PRO A 51 2.13 -5.90 18.89
N PHE A 52 1.28 -5.35 19.76
CA PHE A 52 0.05 -4.65 19.43
C PHE A 52 0.03 -3.27 20.09
N LEU A 53 -0.67 -2.35 19.45
CA LEU A 53 -1.02 -1.05 19.99
C LEU A 53 -2.46 -1.08 20.51
N GLU A 54 -2.61 -0.78 21.80
CA GLU A 54 -3.89 -0.54 22.45
C GLU A 54 -4.28 0.93 22.27
N TRP A 55 -5.54 1.16 21.88
CA TRP A 55 -6.04 2.49 21.58
C TRP A 55 -7.54 2.57 21.80
N GLU A 56 -8.05 3.80 21.95
CA GLU A 56 -9.47 4.05 22.13
C GLU A 56 -10.09 4.74 20.91
N ARG A 57 -11.29 4.30 20.53
CA ARG A 57 -12.12 5.02 19.59
C ARG A 57 -12.74 6.21 20.29
N LEU A 58 -12.37 7.41 19.86
CA LEU A 58 -12.86 8.65 20.45
C LEU A 58 -14.17 9.14 19.83
N LYS A 59 -14.56 8.61 18.66
CA LYS A 59 -15.87 8.90 18.06
C LYS A 59 -16.96 8.16 18.84
N ALA A 60 -18.03 8.86 19.20
CA ALA A 60 -19.12 8.29 19.97
C ALA A 60 -19.74 7.02 19.32
N PRO A 61 -20.08 5.99 20.11
CA PRO A 61 -19.75 5.85 21.54
C PRO A 61 -18.25 5.58 21.76
N ARG A 62 -17.64 6.27 22.73
CA ARG A 62 -16.23 6.06 23.08
C ARG A 62 -16.07 4.64 23.59
N SER A 63 -15.10 3.91 23.06
CA SER A 63 -14.90 2.50 23.37
C SER A 63 -13.46 2.08 23.07
N ALA A 64 -13.02 0.97 23.67
CA ALA A 64 -11.77 0.34 23.27
C ALA A 64 -11.80 0.04 21.75
N GLY A 65 -10.69 0.38 21.09
CA GLY A 65 -10.40 -0.06 19.75
C GLY A 65 -10.10 -1.55 19.73
N LYS A 66 -10.21 -2.18 18.55
CA LYS A 66 -9.58 -3.48 18.35
C LYS A 66 -8.07 -3.26 18.40
N ARG A 67 -7.35 -3.99 19.25
CA ARG A 67 -5.87 -3.94 19.31
C ARG A 67 -5.28 -3.97 17.90
N LEU A 68 -4.39 -3.02 17.62
CA LEU A 68 -3.84 -2.81 16.28
C LEU A 68 -2.50 -3.56 16.18
N PRO A 69 -2.33 -4.53 15.25
CA PRO A 69 -1.01 -5.11 15.00
C PRO A 69 -0.04 -4.02 14.58
N ILE A 70 1.15 -3.98 15.18
CA ILE A 70 2.19 -3.01 14.84
C ILE A 70 3.49 -3.72 14.46
N HIS A 71 4.30 -3.07 13.63
CA HIS A 71 5.64 -3.57 13.35
C HIS A 71 6.55 -3.37 14.58
N ARG A 72 7.58 -4.23 14.68
CA ARG A 72 8.56 -4.17 15.77
C ARG A 72 9.26 -2.81 15.87
N GLU A 73 9.55 -2.16 14.74
CA GLU A 73 10.13 -0.81 14.74
C GLU A 73 9.21 0.24 15.40
N THR A 74 7.89 0.11 15.27
CA THR A 74 6.92 1.02 15.91
C THR A 74 6.87 0.77 17.40
N HIS A 75 6.90 -0.49 17.82
CA HIS A 75 7.05 -0.86 19.22
C HIS A 75 8.35 -0.27 19.82
N ASP A 76 9.48 -0.49 19.15
CA ASP A 76 10.80 -0.08 19.65
C ASP A 76 10.89 1.46 19.75
N LEU A 77 10.27 2.18 18.82
CA LEU A 77 10.15 3.64 18.90
C LEU A 77 9.30 4.10 20.08
N ILE A 78 8.16 3.47 20.34
CA ILE A 78 7.32 3.79 21.51
C ILE A 78 8.11 3.55 22.80
N ARG A 79 8.85 2.43 22.90
CA ARG A 79 9.70 2.14 24.06
C ARG A 79 10.81 3.17 24.24
N GLN A 80 11.48 3.58 23.16
CA GLN A 80 12.49 4.63 23.22
C GLN A 80 11.89 5.96 23.71
N TRP A 81 10.71 6.31 23.21
CA TRP A 81 10.00 7.52 23.61
C TRP A 81 9.58 7.49 25.09
N GLN A 82 8.98 6.40 25.56
CA GLN A 82 8.66 6.20 26.98
C GLN A 82 9.90 6.37 27.87
N GLN A 83 11.03 5.81 27.45
CA GLN A 83 12.26 5.91 28.22
C GLN A 83 12.75 7.36 28.30
N VAL A 84 12.69 8.11 27.21
CA VAL A 84 13.07 9.53 27.15
C VAL A 84 12.15 10.37 28.02
N LYS A 85 10.85 10.12 27.96
CA LYS A 85 9.86 10.78 28.83
C LYS A 85 10.19 10.57 30.31
N ASN A 86 10.54 9.34 30.69
CA ASN A 86 10.92 8.99 32.06
C ASN A 86 12.26 9.61 32.47
N GLU A 87 13.26 9.63 31.58
CA GLU A 87 14.57 10.26 31.80
C GLU A 87 14.43 11.79 32.03
N CYS A 88 13.44 12.42 31.39
CA CYS A 88 13.07 13.82 31.63
C CYS A 88 12.18 14.03 32.88
N GLY A 89 11.85 12.99 33.64
CA GLY A 89 11.04 13.06 34.86
C GLY A 89 9.56 13.39 34.60
N ILE A 90 9.03 13.07 33.41
CA ILE A 90 7.64 13.37 33.04
C ILE A 90 6.76 12.16 33.34
N GLU A 91 6.01 12.23 34.43
CA GLU A 91 5.02 11.23 34.82
C GLU A 91 3.63 11.61 34.27
N SER A 92 3.03 10.73 33.46
CA SER A 92 1.71 10.94 32.87
C SER A 92 1.09 9.62 32.44
N GLN A 93 -0.23 9.50 32.54
CA GLN A 93 -0.97 8.38 31.98
C GLN A 93 -1.03 8.39 30.44
N TRP A 94 -0.64 9.49 29.80
CA TRP A 94 -0.62 9.66 28.35
C TRP A 94 0.78 9.45 27.80
N LEU A 95 0.84 8.90 26.58
CA LEU A 95 2.08 8.78 25.84
C LEU A 95 2.62 10.16 25.43
N PHE A 96 1.72 11.12 25.16
CA PHE A 96 2.05 12.49 24.77
C PHE A 96 1.35 13.52 25.67
N PRO A 97 1.84 13.72 26.91
CA PRO A 97 1.23 14.66 27.85
C PRO A 97 1.35 16.11 27.36
N SER A 98 0.29 16.88 27.59
CA SER A 98 0.28 18.31 27.29
C SER A 98 1.02 19.12 28.35
N SER A 99 2.11 19.80 27.95
CA SER A 99 2.74 20.80 28.81
C SER A 99 1.89 22.08 29.00
N ARG A 100 0.74 22.21 28.33
CA ARG A 100 -0.11 23.41 28.37
C ARG A 100 -0.93 23.49 29.66
N TYR A 101 -1.28 22.36 30.26
CA TYR A 101 -2.21 22.30 31.37
C TYR A 101 -1.48 21.95 32.67
N ARG A 102 -0.99 22.96 33.39
CA ARG A 102 -0.17 22.80 34.61
C ARG A 102 -0.78 21.95 35.74
N HIS A 103 -2.11 21.78 35.75
CA HIS A 103 -2.85 21.08 36.79
C HIS A 103 -3.72 19.94 36.26
N ARG A 104 -3.55 19.56 34.98
CA ARG A 104 -4.31 18.45 34.39
C ARG A 104 -3.37 17.55 33.60
N ASP A 105 -3.49 16.26 33.86
CA ASP A 105 -2.84 15.23 33.06
C ASP A 105 -3.72 14.94 31.84
N ASP A 106 -3.63 15.82 30.84
CA ASP A 106 -4.40 15.80 29.60
C ASP A 106 -3.45 15.74 28.39
N PRO A 107 -3.84 15.12 27.28
CA PRO A 107 -3.07 15.15 26.05
C PRO A 107 -3.27 16.47 25.30
N TYR A 108 -2.43 16.72 24.30
CA TYR A 108 -2.62 17.88 23.42
C TYR A 108 -3.89 17.73 22.54
N GLY A 109 -4.46 18.87 22.14
CA GLY A 109 -5.50 18.92 21.10
C GLY A 109 -4.94 18.72 19.70
N THR A 110 -5.81 18.44 18.72
CA THR A 110 -5.42 18.17 17.31
C THR A 110 -4.61 19.28 16.65
N GLY A 111 -4.80 20.54 17.07
CA GLY A 111 -4.02 21.68 16.57
C GLY A 111 -2.51 21.57 16.85
N TYR A 112 -2.12 20.89 17.94
CA TYR A 112 -0.70 20.66 18.26
C TYR A 112 -0.02 19.76 17.23
N LEU A 113 -0.69 18.66 16.87
CA LEU A 113 -0.20 17.74 15.85
C LEU A 113 -0.06 18.44 14.49
N LEU A 114 -1.03 19.29 14.14
CA LEU A 114 -0.97 20.08 12.91
C LEU A 114 0.22 21.05 12.92
N SER A 115 0.56 21.67 14.06
CA SER A 115 1.77 22.49 14.14
C SER A 115 3.06 21.69 13.97
N ARG A 116 3.16 20.46 14.51
CA ARG A 116 4.32 19.59 14.29
C ARG A 116 4.46 19.18 12.83
N LEU A 117 3.34 18.91 12.17
CA LEU A 117 3.35 18.56 10.75
C LEU A 117 3.80 19.75 9.89
N ARG A 118 3.34 20.96 10.20
CA ARG A 118 3.81 22.18 9.50
C ARG A 118 5.30 22.42 9.67
N GLU A 119 5.84 22.20 10.87
CA GLU A 119 7.29 22.28 11.11
C GLU A 119 8.07 21.29 10.24
N LEU A 120 7.60 20.04 10.14
CA LEU A 120 8.19 19.07 9.22
C LEU A 120 8.11 19.54 7.75
N VAL A 121 6.96 20.05 7.31
CA VAL A 121 6.78 20.54 5.95
C VAL A 121 7.73 21.71 5.65
N THR A 122 7.83 22.67 6.56
CA THR A 122 8.77 23.80 6.45
C THR A 122 10.21 23.31 6.35
N ALA A 123 10.65 22.45 7.27
CA ALA A 123 12.01 21.92 7.28
C ALA A 123 12.34 21.13 5.99
N VAL A 124 11.38 20.36 5.46
CA VAL A 124 11.53 19.67 4.18
C VAL A 124 11.64 20.67 3.03
N LEU A 125 10.77 21.69 2.97
CA LEU A 125 10.83 22.70 1.91
C LEU A 125 12.15 23.49 1.91
N GLU A 126 12.72 23.72 3.09
CA GLU A 126 13.97 24.47 3.24
C GLU A 126 15.22 23.63 2.94
N HIS A 127 15.28 22.39 3.43
CA HIS A 127 16.52 21.60 3.41
C HIS A 127 16.49 20.40 2.47
N ALA A 128 15.31 19.96 2.04
CA ALA A 128 15.14 18.83 1.12
C ALA A 128 13.93 19.08 0.20
N PRO A 129 13.90 20.22 -0.55
CA PRO A 129 12.75 20.59 -1.35
C PRO A 129 12.46 19.48 -2.36
N TYR A 130 11.20 19.05 -2.43
CA TYR A 130 10.76 18.06 -3.40
C TYR A 130 10.69 18.73 -4.78
N PRO A 131 11.58 18.40 -5.73
CA PRO A 131 11.56 19.00 -7.05
C PRO A 131 10.65 18.16 -7.95
N GLY A 132 9.50 18.71 -8.33
CA GLY A 132 8.72 18.20 -9.46
C GLY A 132 7.25 17.95 -9.18
N CYS A 133 6.53 17.73 -10.28
CA CYS A 133 5.12 17.40 -10.26
C CYS A 133 4.91 16.00 -9.65
N VAL A 134 3.83 15.83 -8.89
CA VAL A 134 3.36 14.52 -8.45
C VAL A 134 2.18 14.08 -9.30
N GLU A 135 1.94 12.78 -9.35
CA GLU A 135 0.77 12.25 -10.02
C GLU A 135 -0.48 12.36 -9.11
N GLY A 136 -1.45 13.17 -9.54
CA GLY A 136 -2.74 13.36 -8.87
C GLY A 136 -3.65 12.13 -8.91
N ALA A 137 -4.83 12.22 -8.29
CA ALA A 137 -5.79 11.10 -8.23
C ALA A 137 -6.29 10.62 -9.61
N ASP A 138 -6.32 11.53 -10.60
CA ASP A 138 -6.69 11.24 -12.00
C ASP A 138 -5.46 10.97 -12.88
N GLY A 139 -4.30 10.78 -12.24
CA GLY A 139 -3.03 10.47 -12.88
C GLY A 139 -2.35 11.65 -13.60
N ASN A 140 -2.85 12.88 -13.44
CA ASN A 140 -2.24 14.06 -14.06
C ASN A 140 -1.05 14.52 -13.23
N LEU A 141 0.02 14.98 -13.87
CA LEU A 141 1.11 15.65 -13.18
C LEU A 141 0.60 16.99 -12.64
N ILE A 142 0.68 17.16 -11.32
CA ILE A 142 0.31 18.39 -10.63
C ILE A 142 1.49 18.91 -9.83
N ASP A 143 1.67 20.23 -9.82
CA ASP A 143 2.53 20.89 -8.84
C ASP A 143 1.84 20.78 -7.48
N TYR A 144 2.36 19.89 -6.64
CA TYR A 144 1.75 19.63 -5.34
C TYR A 144 2.40 20.48 -4.27
N ASP A 145 1.61 21.40 -3.72
CA ASP A 145 2.02 22.22 -2.60
C ASP A 145 2.01 21.39 -1.31
N LEU A 146 3.20 21.04 -0.80
CA LEU A 146 3.37 20.30 0.46
C LEU A 146 2.71 21.01 1.66
N ARG A 147 2.47 22.32 1.61
CA ARG A 147 1.79 23.08 2.67
C ARG A 147 0.32 22.70 2.81
N THR A 148 -0.25 22.01 1.82
CA THR A 148 -1.62 21.48 1.86
C THR A 148 -1.75 20.16 2.64
N ILE A 149 -0.62 19.52 2.99
CA ILE A 149 -0.62 18.28 3.77
C ILE A 149 -1.18 18.53 5.17
N ASP A 150 -2.24 17.81 5.52
CA ASP A 150 -2.79 17.77 6.86
C ASP A 150 -2.53 16.44 7.56
N ALA A 151 -2.93 16.34 8.83
CA ALA A 151 -2.71 15.13 9.62
C ALA A 151 -3.54 13.93 9.13
N TYR A 152 -4.65 14.16 8.40
CA TYR A 152 -5.44 13.10 7.78
C TYR A 152 -4.78 12.57 6.52
N ALA A 153 -4.01 13.39 5.80
CA ALA A 153 -3.25 12.96 4.62
C ALA A 153 -2.28 11.81 4.97
N LEU A 154 -1.64 11.83 6.14
CA LEU A 154 -0.77 10.73 6.60
C LEU A 154 -1.56 9.44 6.87
N ARG A 155 -2.78 9.54 7.38
CA ARG A 155 -3.69 8.40 7.53
C ARG A 155 -4.13 7.84 6.18
N HIS A 156 -4.42 8.70 5.20
CA HIS A 156 -4.75 8.28 3.84
C HIS A 156 -3.55 7.61 3.16
N ALA A 157 -2.35 8.17 3.32
CA ALA A 157 -1.10 7.57 2.82
C ALA A 157 -0.85 6.19 3.44
N TYR A 158 -1.10 6.02 4.73
CA TYR A 158 -1.06 4.69 5.38
C TYR A 158 -2.00 3.70 4.70
N ALA A 159 -3.26 4.08 4.48
CA ALA A 159 -4.25 3.20 3.86
C ALA A 159 -3.87 2.85 2.41
N GLN A 160 -3.42 3.85 1.64
CA GLN A 160 -3.03 3.68 0.26
C GLN A 160 -1.85 2.72 0.13
N ARG A 161 -0.83 2.81 1.00
CA ARG A 161 0.31 1.87 1.00
C ARG A 161 -0.13 0.41 1.17
N TYR A 162 -1.05 0.15 2.08
CA TYR A 162 -1.58 -1.20 2.30
C TYR A 162 -2.47 -1.66 1.14
N ALA A 163 -3.27 -0.78 0.55
CA ALA A 163 -4.08 -1.10 -0.63
C ALA A 163 -3.20 -1.41 -1.86
N ASP A 164 -2.07 -0.71 -1.99
CA ASP A 164 -1.11 -0.89 -3.08
C ASP A 164 -0.15 -2.07 -2.84
N ALA A 165 -0.06 -2.60 -1.60
CA ALA A 165 0.86 -3.66 -1.23
C ALA A 165 0.45 -5.01 -1.83
N VAL A 166 1.36 -5.58 -2.60
CA VAL A 166 1.20 -6.87 -3.27
C VAL A 166 2.36 -7.81 -2.93
N ASP A 167 2.12 -9.11 -3.02
CA ASP A 167 3.17 -10.13 -2.86
C ASP A 167 4.03 -10.22 -4.13
N ALA A 168 4.99 -11.14 -4.15
CA ALA A 168 5.87 -11.36 -5.30
C ALA A 168 5.09 -11.72 -6.58
N ASP A 169 3.86 -12.23 -6.42
CA ASP A 169 2.97 -12.67 -7.50
C ASP A 169 1.95 -11.58 -7.88
N GLY A 170 2.07 -10.36 -7.33
CA GLY A 170 1.17 -9.25 -7.63
C GLY A 170 -0.20 -9.32 -6.95
N ARG A 171 -0.43 -10.30 -6.05
CA ARG A 171 -1.70 -10.43 -5.31
C ARG A 171 -1.71 -9.47 -4.14
N SER A 172 -2.86 -8.89 -3.85
CA SER A 172 -2.99 -7.98 -2.70
C SER A 172 -2.64 -8.70 -1.41
N THR A 173 -1.65 -8.19 -0.69
CA THR A 173 -1.24 -8.69 0.64
C THR A 173 -2.18 -8.24 1.74
N THR A 174 -2.99 -7.22 1.45
CA THR A 174 -3.98 -6.67 2.38
C THR A 174 -5.30 -6.58 1.64
N PRO A 175 -6.17 -7.59 1.74
CA PRO A 175 -7.52 -7.52 1.19
C PRO A 175 -8.34 -6.36 1.78
N PRO A 176 -9.38 -5.85 1.07
CA PRO A 176 -10.16 -4.70 1.52
C PRO A 176 -10.81 -4.82 2.90
N ASP A 177 -11.26 -6.01 3.28
CA ASP A 177 -11.84 -6.29 4.60
C ASP A 177 -10.76 -6.23 5.71
N VAL A 178 -9.55 -6.73 5.43
CA VAL A 178 -8.40 -6.62 6.33
C VAL A 178 -8.01 -5.14 6.51
N LEU A 179 -7.92 -4.38 5.42
CA LEU A 179 -7.63 -2.94 5.50
C LEU A 179 -8.76 -2.18 6.23
N GLN A 180 -10.01 -2.54 6.01
CA GLN A 180 -11.15 -1.94 6.71
C GLN A 180 -11.04 -2.15 8.22
N ALA A 181 -10.73 -3.38 8.63
CA ALA A 181 -10.52 -3.74 10.03
C ALA A 181 -9.33 -3.01 10.64
N LEU A 182 -8.19 -2.97 9.92
CA LEU A 182 -7.02 -2.21 10.33
C LEU A 182 -7.40 -0.75 10.54
N MET A 183 -8.00 -0.10 9.55
CA MET A 183 -8.37 1.33 9.58
C MET A 183 -9.50 1.66 10.56
N GLY A 184 -10.26 0.67 11.05
CA GLY A 184 -11.45 0.89 11.87
C GLY A 184 -12.56 1.63 11.12
N HIS A 185 -12.69 1.39 9.81
CA HIS A 185 -13.73 1.99 8.98
C HIS A 185 -15.07 1.29 9.19
N LYS A 186 -16.13 2.09 9.38
CA LYS A 186 -17.51 1.55 9.46
C LYS A 186 -18.07 1.14 8.10
N SER A 187 -17.66 1.85 7.04
CA SER A 187 -18.13 1.61 5.67
C SER A 187 -17.04 0.91 4.86
N PHE A 188 -17.41 -0.18 4.20
CA PHE A 188 -16.55 -0.88 3.25
C PHE A 188 -16.22 0.01 2.04
N THR A 189 -17.20 0.79 1.55
CA THR A 189 -17.03 1.75 0.45
C THR A 189 -15.91 2.75 0.72
N THR A 190 -15.79 3.25 1.95
CA THR A 190 -14.70 4.17 2.33
C THR A 190 -13.31 3.53 2.15
N THR A 191 -13.21 2.23 2.38
CA THR A 191 -11.97 1.47 2.19
C THR A 191 -11.74 1.14 0.71
N MET A 192 -12.79 0.83 -0.04
CA MET A 192 -12.69 0.50 -1.47
C MET A 192 -12.10 1.63 -2.31
N MET A 193 -12.34 2.90 -1.93
CA MET A 193 -11.76 4.06 -2.63
C MET A 193 -10.23 3.97 -2.76
N TYR A 194 -9.51 3.38 -1.80
CA TYR A 194 -8.04 3.25 -1.89
C TYR A 194 -7.61 2.23 -2.96
N TYR A 195 -8.39 1.18 -3.19
CA TYR A 195 -8.12 0.18 -4.24
C TYR A 195 -8.48 0.72 -5.63
N GLU A 196 -9.51 1.57 -5.71
CA GLU A 196 -9.89 2.25 -6.96
C GLU A 196 -8.81 3.20 -7.46
N VAL A 197 -8.08 3.89 -6.57
CA VAL A 197 -6.97 4.79 -6.94
C VAL A 197 -5.86 4.00 -7.64
N GLY A 198 -5.43 2.88 -7.06
CA GLY A 198 -4.43 2.00 -7.67
C GLY A 198 -4.89 1.45 -9.02
N ALA A 199 -6.16 1.02 -9.11
CA ALA A 199 -6.75 0.55 -10.37
C ALA A 199 -6.83 1.64 -11.45
N LYS A 200 -7.16 2.89 -11.08
CA LYS A 200 -7.19 4.04 -11.99
C LYS A 200 -5.80 4.40 -12.50
N ARG A 201 -4.79 4.43 -11.62
CA ARG A 201 -3.39 4.68 -12.00
C ARG A 201 -2.88 3.63 -12.97
N ARG A 202 -3.16 2.35 -12.71
CA ARG A 202 -2.89 1.25 -13.65
C ARG A 202 -3.59 1.48 -14.98
N LYS A 203 -4.90 1.73 -14.97
CA LYS A 203 -5.69 2.00 -16.18
C LYS A 203 -5.18 3.19 -17.00
N LYS A 204 -4.62 4.23 -16.35
CA LYS A 204 -4.05 5.38 -17.05
C LYS A 204 -2.66 5.10 -17.63
N ALA A 205 -1.79 4.42 -16.88
CA ALA A 205 -0.53 3.91 -17.41
C ALA A 205 -0.79 3.03 -18.65
N LEU A 206 -1.87 2.23 -18.61
CA LEU A 206 -2.35 1.43 -19.74
C LEU A 206 -2.91 2.26 -20.91
N ALA A 207 -3.59 3.37 -20.65
CA ALA A 207 -4.13 4.26 -21.68
C ALA A 207 -3.03 5.07 -22.41
N ALA A 208 -1.83 5.18 -21.84
CA ALA A 208 -0.67 5.81 -22.47
C ALA A 208 0.05 4.88 -23.47
N ILE A 209 -0.33 3.60 -23.50
CA ILE A 209 0.16 2.59 -24.45
C ILE A 209 -0.89 2.45 -25.56
N PRO A 210 -0.51 2.31 -26.84
CA PRO A 210 -1.46 1.94 -27.88
C PRO A 210 -2.22 0.68 -27.45
N PRO A 211 -3.56 0.69 -27.38
CA PRO A 211 -4.31 -0.39 -26.76
C PRO A 211 -4.20 -1.65 -27.63
N ARG A 212 -3.24 -2.49 -27.26
CA ARG A 212 -2.88 -3.74 -27.93
C ARG A 212 -2.96 -4.83 -26.89
N ARG A 213 -4.09 -5.55 -26.90
CA ARG A 213 -4.31 -6.70 -26.04
C ARG A 213 -3.73 -7.94 -26.70
N ILE A 214 -3.31 -8.90 -25.91
CA ILE A 214 -2.86 -10.19 -26.43
C ILE A 214 -3.98 -11.21 -26.21
N ASP A 215 -4.33 -11.97 -27.25
CA ASP A 215 -5.28 -13.08 -27.12
C ASP A 215 -4.60 -14.34 -26.57
N SER A 216 -5.39 -15.38 -26.28
CA SER A 216 -4.87 -16.67 -25.80
C SER A 216 -3.96 -17.39 -26.80
N PHE A 217 -3.91 -16.95 -28.06
CA PHE A 217 -3.04 -17.48 -29.12
C PHE A 217 -1.77 -16.65 -29.29
N GLY A 218 -1.57 -15.62 -28.46
CA GLY A 218 -0.40 -14.76 -28.55
C GLY A 218 -0.47 -13.70 -29.64
N ARG A 219 -1.66 -13.45 -30.22
CA ARG A 219 -1.82 -12.42 -31.26
C ARG A 219 -2.17 -11.09 -30.62
N VAL A 220 -1.56 -10.05 -31.13
CA VAL A 220 -1.93 -8.67 -30.79
C VAL A 220 -3.26 -8.35 -31.45
N VAL A 221 -4.24 -7.95 -30.64
CA VAL A 221 -5.58 -7.55 -31.03
C VAL A 221 -5.71 -6.05 -30.89
N ASP A 222 -6.05 -5.38 -32.00
CA ASP A 222 -6.37 -3.96 -31.99
C ASP A 222 -7.70 -3.73 -31.26
N VAL A 223 -7.68 -2.79 -30.32
CA VAL A 223 -8.85 -2.45 -29.51
C VAL A 223 -9.50 -1.19 -30.06
N ASN A 224 -10.82 -1.23 -30.30
CA ASN A 224 -11.60 -0.03 -30.57
C ASN A 224 -11.93 0.69 -29.24
N PRO A 225 -11.38 1.89 -28.96
CA PRO A 225 -11.56 2.58 -27.69
C PRO A 225 -13.02 2.92 -27.35
N GLU A 226 -13.86 3.15 -28.36
CA GLU A 226 -15.28 3.50 -28.17
C GLU A 226 -16.14 2.31 -27.73
N ARG A 227 -15.70 1.08 -28.06
CA ARG A 227 -16.40 -0.17 -27.69
C ARG A 227 -15.76 -0.92 -26.53
N ASP A 228 -14.51 -0.61 -26.18
CA ASP A 228 -13.72 -1.31 -25.17
C ASP A 228 -14.41 -1.36 -23.79
N GLY A 229 -15.21 -0.37 -23.43
CA GLY A 229 -15.96 -0.36 -22.16
C GLY A 229 -17.25 -1.18 -22.15
N PHE A 230 -17.78 -1.58 -23.31
CA PHE A 230 -19.14 -2.13 -23.46
C PHE A 230 -19.17 -3.66 -23.66
N THR A 231 -18.05 -4.28 -24.07
CA THR A 231 -18.01 -5.69 -24.51
C THR A 231 -17.05 -6.56 -23.70
N ARG A 232 -16.90 -6.31 -22.39
CA ARG A 232 -16.01 -7.13 -21.56
C ARG A 232 -16.37 -7.15 -20.07
N VAL A 233 -15.90 -8.18 -19.38
CA VAL A 233 -15.90 -8.31 -17.92
C VAL A 233 -14.48 -8.58 -17.42
N ALA A 234 -14.12 -8.05 -16.24
CA ALA A 234 -12.81 -8.24 -15.64
C ALA A 234 -12.63 -9.68 -15.12
N VAL A 235 -11.44 -10.24 -15.30
CA VAL A 235 -11.01 -11.55 -14.76
C VAL A 235 -9.61 -11.44 -14.16
N SER A 236 -9.10 -12.50 -13.50
CA SER A 236 -7.94 -12.42 -12.59
C SER A 236 -6.66 -11.79 -13.15
N LEU A 237 -6.42 -11.89 -14.46
CA LEU A 237 -5.21 -11.39 -15.15
C LEU A 237 -5.55 -10.71 -16.48
N GLY A 238 -6.78 -10.20 -16.64
CA GLY A 238 -7.20 -9.62 -17.90
C GLY A 238 -8.71 -9.47 -18.01
N HIS A 239 -9.24 -9.68 -19.22
CA HIS A 239 -10.65 -9.47 -19.51
C HIS A 239 -11.23 -10.62 -20.33
N CYS A 240 -12.52 -10.88 -20.14
CA CYS A 240 -13.29 -11.81 -20.94
C CYS A 240 -14.21 -11.02 -21.87
N GLU A 241 -14.15 -11.33 -23.17
CA GLU A 241 -14.98 -10.74 -24.23
C GLU A 241 -16.08 -11.70 -24.72
N GLU A 242 -16.33 -12.80 -24.00
CA GLU A 242 -17.35 -13.78 -24.40
C GLU A 242 -18.74 -13.18 -24.19
N PRO A 243 -19.57 -13.03 -25.24
CA PRO A 243 -20.81 -12.25 -25.15
C PRO A 243 -21.79 -12.72 -24.08
N GLN A 244 -21.95 -14.02 -23.88
CA GLN A 244 -22.88 -14.59 -22.90
C GLN A 244 -22.40 -14.29 -21.46
N ASN A 245 -21.12 -14.50 -21.17
CA ASN A 245 -20.51 -14.26 -19.88
C ASN A 245 -20.45 -12.76 -19.56
N VAL A 246 -20.23 -11.91 -20.55
CA VAL A 246 -20.32 -10.44 -20.41
C VAL A 246 -21.76 -10.04 -20.08
N ALA A 247 -22.76 -10.56 -20.79
CA ALA A 247 -24.18 -10.28 -20.52
C ALA A 247 -24.62 -10.74 -19.12
N LEU A 248 -24.00 -11.80 -18.60
CA LEU A 248 -24.20 -12.33 -17.25
C LEU A 248 -23.24 -11.74 -16.20
N GLY A 249 -22.51 -10.66 -16.53
CA GLY A 249 -21.67 -9.96 -15.55
C GLY A 249 -20.49 -10.77 -15.00
N GLY A 250 -20.05 -11.83 -15.68
CA GLY A 250 -18.96 -12.72 -15.27
C GLY A 250 -19.38 -14.05 -14.65
N ASP A 251 -20.67 -14.24 -14.38
CA ASP A 251 -21.22 -15.45 -13.76
C ASP A 251 -21.53 -16.58 -14.76
N GLY A 252 -21.30 -16.35 -16.06
CA GLY A 252 -21.61 -17.29 -17.14
C GLY A 252 -20.44 -18.18 -17.61
N CYS A 253 -19.29 -18.15 -16.92
CA CYS A 253 -18.07 -18.77 -17.43
C CYS A 253 -18.13 -20.31 -17.44
N MET A 254 -18.04 -20.90 -18.64
CA MET A 254 -18.05 -22.36 -18.81
C MET A 254 -16.68 -23.04 -18.59
N LEU A 255 -15.60 -22.27 -18.51
CA LEU A 255 -14.23 -22.81 -18.39
C LEU A 255 -13.68 -22.73 -16.97
N ALA A 256 -14.53 -22.50 -15.96
CA ALA A 256 -14.15 -22.41 -14.55
C ALA A 256 -12.93 -21.48 -14.32
N HIS A 257 -12.90 -20.34 -15.02
CA HIS A 257 -11.84 -19.34 -14.94
C HIS A 257 -10.43 -19.82 -15.39
N ALA A 258 -10.32 -20.89 -16.19
CA ALA A 258 -9.11 -21.22 -16.95
C ALA A 258 -8.92 -20.28 -18.15
N CYS A 259 -8.89 -18.97 -17.87
CA CYS A 259 -8.89 -17.90 -18.88
C CYS A 259 -7.74 -18.01 -19.89
N GLU A 260 -6.56 -18.47 -19.48
CA GLU A 260 -5.40 -18.70 -20.33
C GLU A 260 -5.68 -19.65 -21.50
N ALA A 261 -6.67 -20.53 -21.37
CA ALA A 261 -7.07 -21.49 -22.39
C ALA A 261 -8.26 -21.00 -23.23
N CYS A 262 -8.81 -19.82 -22.95
CA CYS A 262 -10.05 -19.33 -23.52
C CYS A 262 -9.80 -18.39 -24.71
N PRO A 263 -10.40 -18.62 -25.89
CA PRO A 263 -10.23 -17.74 -27.06
C PRO A 263 -10.79 -16.32 -26.86
N PHE A 264 -11.65 -16.11 -25.87
CA PHE A 264 -12.21 -14.80 -25.50
C PHE A 264 -11.41 -14.09 -24.42
N PHE A 265 -10.33 -14.69 -23.92
CA PHE A 265 -9.46 -14.04 -22.96
C PHE A 265 -8.56 -13.02 -23.66
N ARG A 266 -8.44 -11.86 -23.03
CA ARG A 266 -7.53 -10.80 -23.42
C ARG A 266 -6.68 -10.40 -22.23
N VAL A 267 -5.37 -10.50 -22.40
CA VAL A 267 -4.37 -10.12 -21.41
C VAL A 267 -3.71 -8.81 -21.82
N ASP A 268 -3.42 -8.00 -20.82
CA ASP A 268 -2.65 -6.77 -21.00
C ASP A 268 -1.15 -7.09 -20.86
N PRO A 269 -0.26 -6.51 -21.69
CA PRO A 269 1.19 -6.66 -21.53
C PRO A 269 1.71 -6.42 -20.10
N LEU A 270 1.06 -5.57 -19.30
CA LEU A 270 1.46 -5.33 -17.90
C LEU A 270 1.17 -6.51 -16.96
N GLU A 271 0.34 -7.47 -17.36
CA GLU A 271 0.00 -8.66 -16.57
C GLU A 271 1.04 -9.79 -16.77
N ARG A 272 2.17 -9.51 -17.43
CA ARG A 272 3.26 -10.47 -17.66
C ARG A 272 3.70 -11.18 -16.40
N ASP A 273 4.00 -10.43 -15.34
CA ASP A 273 4.48 -11.00 -14.08
C ASP A 273 3.38 -11.83 -13.41
N GLY A 274 2.12 -11.40 -13.50
CA GLY A 274 0.97 -12.17 -13.05
C GLY A 274 0.80 -13.49 -13.82
N MET A 275 1.07 -13.49 -15.13
CA MET A 275 1.08 -14.71 -15.96
C MET A 275 2.24 -15.64 -15.61
N ILE A 276 3.43 -15.10 -15.28
CA ILE A 276 4.57 -15.88 -14.77
C ILE A 276 4.20 -16.55 -13.45
N ALA A 277 3.63 -15.78 -12.51
CA ALA A 277 3.19 -16.30 -11.23
C ALA A 277 2.17 -17.43 -11.38
N LYS A 278 1.16 -17.23 -12.23
CA LYS A 278 0.16 -18.27 -12.53
C LYS A 278 0.78 -19.53 -13.13
N ARG A 279 1.76 -19.39 -14.03
CA ARG A 279 2.50 -20.54 -14.59
C ARG A 279 3.26 -21.30 -13.51
N VAL A 280 3.88 -20.61 -12.55
CA VAL A 280 4.60 -21.23 -11.42
C VAL A 280 3.63 -21.97 -10.50
N ASP A 281 2.50 -21.35 -10.14
CA ASP A 281 1.44 -21.96 -9.33
C ASP A 281 0.92 -23.25 -9.98
N LEU A 282 0.67 -23.24 -11.29
CA LEU A 282 0.28 -24.43 -12.04
C LEU A 282 1.36 -25.53 -12.04
N LYS A 283 2.65 -25.17 -12.08
CA LYS A 283 3.75 -26.15 -11.94
C LYS A 283 3.76 -26.80 -10.56
N VAL A 284 3.53 -26.03 -9.50
CA VAL A 284 3.38 -26.55 -8.13
C VAL A 284 2.18 -27.50 -8.04
N HIS A 285 1.04 -27.12 -8.64
CA HIS A 285 -0.14 -27.99 -8.68
C HIS A 285 0.11 -29.30 -9.45
N LEU A 286 0.80 -29.24 -10.59
CA LEU A 286 1.19 -30.42 -11.35
C LEU A 286 2.10 -31.36 -10.55
N GLU A 287 3.08 -30.82 -9.83
CA GLU A 287 3.97 -31.59 -8.97
C GLU A 287 3.19 -32.31 -7.86
N ARG A 288 2.34 -31.57 -7.13
CA ARG A 288 1.51 -32.14 -6.06
C ARG A 288 0.55 -33.20 -6.60
N ALA A 289 -0.09 -32.96 -7.74
CA ALA A 289 -0.98 -33.93 -8.39
C ALA A 289 -0.24 -35.20 -8.79
N SER A 290 1.02 -35.08 -9.24
CA SER A 290 1.86 -36.23 -9.58
C SER A 290 2.22 -37.05 -8.33
N VAL A 291 2.57 -36.39 -7.21
CA VAL A 291 2.95 -37.05 -5.95
C VAL A 291 1.80 -37.88 -5.36
N ILE A 292 0.57 -37.36 -5.40
CA ILE A 292 -0.61 -38.08 -4.88
C ILE A 292 -1.15 -39.14 -5.84
N GLY A 293 -0.50 -39.36 -7.00
CA GLY A 293 -0.93 -40.33 -8.00
C GLY A 293 -2.25 -39.96 -8.68
N ALA A 294 -2.47 -38.67 -8.97
CA ALA A 294 -3.67 -38.24 -9.67
C ALA A 294 -3.76 -38.89 -11.07
N PRO A 295 -4.99 -39.13 -11.59
CA PRO A 295 -5.18 -39.70 -12.93
C PRO A 295 -4.49 -38.89 -14.04
N GLN A 296 -4.01 -39.57 -15.09
CA GLN A 296 -3.24 -38.94 -16.18
C GLN A 296 -3.93 -37.73 -16.81
N HIS A 297 -5.24 -37.78 -17.02
CA HIS A 297 -6.00 -36.66 -17.59
C HIS A 297 -5.94 -35.37 -16.75
N MET A 298 -5.77 -35.48 -15.43
CA MET A 298 -5.58 -34.33 -14.54
C MET A 298 -4.17 -33.74 -14.68
N LEU A 299 -3.16 -34.59 -14.87
CA LEU A 299 -1.78 -34.14 -15.12
C LEU A 299 -1.69 -33.41 -16.47
N ASP A 300 -2.33 -33.96 -17.50
CA ASP A 300 -2.39 -33.36 -18.83
C ASP A 300 -3.13 -32.02 -18.80
N HIS A 301 -4.21 -31.91 -18.03
CA HIS A 301 -4.91 -30.65 -17.79
C HIS A 301 -3.98 -29.54 -17.25
N TYR A 302 -3.17 -29.83 -16.23
CA TYR A 302 -2.21 -28.84 -15.71
C TYR A 302 -1.11 -28.50 -16.71
N ARG A 303 -0.58 -29.49 -17.43
CA ARG A 303 0.44 -29.28 -18.48
C ARG A 303 -0.05 -28.33 -19.57
N SER A 304 -1.24 -28.57 -20.12
CA SER A 304 -1.80 -27.69 -21.15
C SER A 304 -1.99 -26.25 -20.66
N ARG A 305 -2.38 -26.05 -19.40
CA ARG A 305 -2.51 -24.71 -18.82
C ARG A 305 -1.16 -24.01 -18.61
N ILE A 306 -0.11 -24.75 -18.25
CA ILE A 306 1.27 -24.25 -18.17
C ILE A 306 1.74 -23.79 -19.56
N ASP A 307 1.45 -24.58 -20.59
CA ASP A 307 1.82 -24.26 -21.97
C ASP A 307 1.08 -23.00 -22.46
N HIS A 308 -0.23 -22.89 -22.20
CA HIS A 308 -1.00 -21.69 -22.50
C HIS A 308 -0.43 -20.43 -21.81
N CYS A 309 -0.07 -20.52 -20.53
CA CYS A 309 0.57 -19.40 -19.84
C CYS A 309 1.92 -19.05 -20.49
N THR A 310 2.70 -20.05 -20.88
CA THR A 310 4.00 -19.84 -21.56
C THR A 310 3.84 -19.13 -22.90
N ASN A 311 2.85 -19.54 -23.70
CA ASN A 311 2.57 -18.91 -24.99
C ASN A 311 2.18 -17.43 -24.81
N ILE A 312 1.34 -17.13 -23.82
CA ILE A 312 0.95 -15.75 -23.50
C ILE A 312 2.16 -14.93 -23.05
N ILE A 313 3.01 -15.46 -22.16
CA ILE A 313 4.22 -14.76 -21.69
C ILE A 313 5.15 -14.45 -22.86
N ASN A 314 5.41 -15.43 -23.73
CA ASN A 314 6.27 -15.24 -24.90
C ASN A 314 5.68 -14.20 -25.85
N ALA A 315 4.36 -14.20 -26.07
CA ALA A 315 3.71 -13.20 -26.89
C ALA A 315 3.78 -11.78 -26.29
N ILE A 316 3.73 -11.67 -24.95
CA ILE A 316 3.96 -10.40 -24.26
C ILE A 316 5.41 -9.96 -24.45
N ASP A 317 6.38 -10.87 -24.32
CA ASP A 317 7.80 -10.59 -24.54
C ASP A 317 8.06 -10.13 -25.98
N ASP A 318 7.56 -10.86 -26.98
CA ASP A 318 7.67 -10.51 -28.39
C ASP A 318 7.03 -9.14 -28.69
N TYR A 319 5.88 -8.85 -28.05
CA TYR A 319 5.23 -7.55 -28.17
C TYR A 319 6.08 -6.42 -27.58
N LEU A 320 6.61 -6.62 -26.37
CA LEU A 320 7.45 -5.62 -25.69
C LEU A 320 8.77 -5.38 -26.43
N ASP A 321 9.34 -6.41 -27.05
CA ASP A 321 10.56 -6.33 -27.86
C ASP A 321 10.32 -5.63 -29.22
N ALA A 322 9.09 -5.70 -29.75
CA ALA A 322 8.69 -5.02 -30.98
C ALA A 322 8.35 -3.53 -30.79
N LEU A 323 8.31 -3.04 -29.54
CA LEU A 323 8.03 -1.63 -29.26
C LEU A 323 9.18 -0.73 -29.70
N THR A 324 8.85 0.49 -30.09
CA THR A 324 9.87 1.52 -30.32
C THR A 324 10.59 1.87 -29.01
N ALA A 325 11.78 2.46 -29.11
CA ALA A 325 12.56 2.86 -27.93
C ALA A 325 11.79 3.84 -27.02
N GLU A 326 10.94 4.69 -27.59
CA GLU A 326 10.11 5.67 -26.86
C GLU A 326 8.95 5.01 -26.10
N GLU A 327 8.25 4.06 -26.75
CA GLU A 327 7.17 3.28 -26.12
C GLU A 327 7.72 2.36 -25.01
N SER A 328 8.85 1.69 -25.28
CA SER A 328 9.52 0.81 -24.30
C SER A 328 9.99 1.60 -23.06
N ALA A 329 10.55 2.80 -23.25
CA ALA A 329 10.95 3.66 -22.15
C ALA A 329 9.75 4.12 -21.30
N THR A 330 8.61 4.43 -21.94
CA THR A 330 7.37 4.84 -21.26
C THR A 330 6.81 3.72 -20.39
N ILE A 331 6.76 2.48 -20.91
CA ILE A 331 6.30 1.30 -20.16
C ILE A 331 7.23 0.99 -18.99
N ARG A 332 8.54 1.01 -19.20
CA ARG A 332 9.53 0.78 -18.14
C ARG A 332 9.42 1.84 -17.05
N ALA A 333 9.30 3.11 -17.41
CA ALA A 333 9.12 4.19 -16.44
C ALA A 333 7.84 4.03 -15.61
N ALA A 334 6.72 3.60 -16.22
CA ALA A 334 5.48 3.32 -15.51
C ALA A 334 5.62 2.13 -14.55
N LEU A 335 6.22 1.03 -15.01
CA LEU A 335 6.49 -0.16 -14.19
C LEU A 335 7.45 0.14 -13.03
N ASP A 336 8.52 0.89 -13.28
CA ASP A 336 9.49 1.31 -12.27
C ASP A 336 8.87 2.26 -11.24
N SER A 337 8.04 3.20 -11.68
CA SER A 337 7.27 4.08 -10.78
C SER A 337 6.35 3.28 -9.88
N MET A 338 5.61 2.31 -10.44
CA MET A 338 4.75 1.41 -9.66
C MET A 338 5.56 0.53 -8.71
N ALA A 339 6.72 0.02 -9.13
CA ALA A 339 7.61 -0.78 -8.29
C ALA A 339 8.26 0.05 -7.17
N ASP A 340 8.62 1.31 -7.43
CA ASP A 340 9.14 2.24 -6.42
C ASP A 340 8.06 2.60 -5.39
N ILE A 341 6.83 2.92 -5.84
CA ILE A 341 5.68 3.13 -4.95
C ILE A 341 5.46 1.90 -4.05
N ARG A 342 5.50 0.69 -4.62
CA ARG A 342 5.37 -0.59 -3.88
C ARG A 342 6.51 -0.83 -2.89
N ARG A 343 7.77 -0.55 -3.29
CA ARG A 343 8.93 -0.66 -2.41
C ARG A 343 8.81 0.31 -1.24
N ARG A 344 8.56 1.59 -1.49
CA ARG A 344 8.35 2.61 -0.45
C ARG A 344 7.15 2.28 0.45
N ALA A 345 6.13 1.59 -0.07
CA ALA A 345 4.97 1.17 0.71
C ALA A 345 5.30 0.11 1.77
N THR A 346 6.26 -0.76 1.49
CA THR A 346 6.61 -1.94 2.30
C THR A 346 7.94 -1.82 3.05
N SER A 347 8.76 -0.80 2.75
CA SER A 347 10.03 -0.56 3.43
C SER A 347 9.85 -0.33 4.94
N ALA A 348 10.63 -1.07 5.73
CA ALA A 348 10.84 -0.78 7.15
C ALA A 348 11.44 0.63 7.29
N ARG A 349 10.86 1.44 8.17
CA ARG A 349 11.33 2.80 8.47
C ARG A 349 11.74 2.85 9.92
N ARG A 350 13.05 2.92 10.17
CA ARG A 350 13.60 3.11 11.51
C ARG A 350 14.07 4.55 11.67
N ILE A 351 13.64 5.17 12.77
CA ILE A 351 14.26 6.39 13.29
C ILE A 351 14.85 6.04 14.66
N ASP A 352 16.09 6.45 14.88
CA ASP A 352 16.73 6.35 16.19
C ASP A 352 16.51 7.68 16.91
N LEU A 353 15.68 7.66 17.96
CA LEU A 353 15.44 8.88 18.74
C LEU A 353 16.70 9.29 19.50
N ARG A 354 17.56 8.34 19.89
CA ARG A 354 18.69 8.51 20.82
C ARG A 354 20.00 8.87 20.17
N TYR A 355 20.13 8.67 18.86
CA TYR A 355 21.32 9.07 18.11
C TYR A 355 21.72 10.54 18.39
N HIS A 356 20.75 11.40 18.73
CA HIS A 356 20.98 12.81 19.03
C HIS A 356 21.36 13.13 20.48
N LEU A 357 21.03 12.27 21.47
CA LEU A 357 21.47 12.49 22.86
C LEU A 357 23.00 12.36 23.00
N LYS A 358 23.64 11.54 22.16
CA LYS A 358 25.10 11.33 22.20
C LYS A 358 25.92 12.41 21.49
N ALA A 359 25.28 13.29 20.71
CA ALA A 359 25.99 14.34 19.97
C ALA A 359 26.31 15.57 20.85
N VAL A 360 25.68 15.69 22.02
CA VAL A 360 25.88 16.81 22.96
C VAL A 360 26.85 16.46 24.10
N ASP A 361 27.15 15.17 24.30
CA ASP A 361 28.05 14.66 25.34
C ASP A 361 29.49 14.34 24.86
N GLN A 362 29.91 14.88 23.70
CA GLN A 362 31.32 14.85 23.32
C GLN A 362 31.95 16.21 23.65
N PRO A 363 32.92 16.27 24.59
CA PRO A 363 33.53 17.52 25.06
C PRO A 363 34.33 18.27 23.99
#